data_AF-A0A397WNA8-F1
#
_entry.id   AF-A0A397WNA8-F1
#
_cell.length_a   1.000
_cell.length_b   1.000
_cell.length_c   1.000
_cell.angle_alpha   90.00
_cell.angle_beta   90.00
_cell.angle_gamma   90.00
#
_symmetry.space_group_name_H-M   'P 1'
#
loop_
_entity.id
_entity.type
_entity.pdbx_description
1 polymer ?
#
loop_
_entity_poly.entity_id
_entity_poly.type
_entity_poly.pdbx_seq_one_letter_code
_entity_poly.pdbx_strand_id
1 'polypeptide(L)'
;MFLEKVFSKSFSYLTIRKFRNKYRVNTAQRVLVNFLLDKEKIYSDEGEVIYENIIKVKLNKNAREEIEIEKEVFFDELKKEKKFLIDLSLFELHSRKGKSSLRVQVSNTLSIIRDFLFDTNLILVGDIDYSFLGKNIVLKYRKIGDVDIENYKAIILDPKGEILFDERTLREYELFLIGGIVDVGLEWEGGTSYLFRNIDLPRARIELEGSIKGVPDRINILIKILLESYYLNIPLRNAIVRNQGKKDILNRLWYEIKKYSNGKTIRREDIDNILRNLNLSREKLIEFLEKNNFKIV
;
A
#
# COMPACT_ATOMS: atom_id res chain seq x y z
N MET A 1 -6.15 12.96 6.50
CA MET A 1 -5.64 11.58 6.74
C MET A 1 -6.26 11.00 8.02
N PHE A 2 -6.05 9.72 8.36
CA PHE A 2 -6.81 9.10 9.47
C PHE A 2 -6.49 9.72 10.84
N LEU A 3 -5.22 9.73 11.27
CA LEU A 3 -4.86 10.27 12.59
C LEU A 3 -5.19 11.75 12.69
N GLU A 4 -5.05 12.46 11.57
CA GLU A 4 -5.45 13.86 11.44
C GLU A 4 -6.95 14.05 11.72
N LYS A 5 -7.82 13.18 11.18
CA LYS A 5 -9.28 13.18 11.45
C LYS A 5 -9.61 12.85 12.90
N VAL A 6 -8.85 11.93 13.52
CA VAL A 6 -9.05 11.58 14.93
C VAL A 6 -8.65 12.77 15.80
N PHE A 7 -7.49 13.36 15.56
CA PHE A 7 -7.00 14.52 16.31
C PHE A 7 -7.89 15.75 16.14
N SER A 8 -8.47 15.96 14.95
CA SER A 8 -9.35 17.09 14.67
C SER A 8 -10.64 17.10 15.49
N LYS A 9 -10.98 15.98 16.16
CA LYS A 9 -12.12 15.93 17.10
C LYS A 9 -11.89 16.82 18.34
N SER A 10 -10.63 17.06 18.71
CA SER A 10 -10.27 17.81 19.92
C SER A 10 -9.45 19.07 19.63
N PHE A 11 -8.71 19.10 18.52
CA PHE A 11 -7.78 20.19 18.21
C PHE A 11 -7.85 20.61 16.75
N SER A 12 -7.94 21.91 16.49
CA SER A 12 -7.93 22.46 15.12
C SER A 12 -6.51 22.65 14.57
N TYR A 13 -5.49 22.62 15.43
CA TYR A 13 -4.09 22.70 15.04
C TYR A 13 -3.17 22.02 16.05
N LEU A 14 -1.94 21.77 15.63
CA LEU A 14 -0.82 21.43 16.50
C LEU A 14 0.40 22.21 16.07
N THR A 15 1.34 22.35 17.00
CA THR A 15 2.61 23.04 16.79
C THR A 15 3.77 22.09 17.03
N ILE A 16 4.81 22.19 16.21
CA ILE A 16 6.06 21.46 16.36
C ILE A 16 7.24 22.41 16.46
N ARG A 17 8.31 21.99 17.16
CA ARG A 17 9.53 22.80 17.31
C ARG A 17 10.50 22.70 16.13
N LYS A 18 10.45 21.58 15.38
CA LYS A 18 11.40 21.29 14.30
C LYS A 18 10.69 20.63 13.14
N PHE A 19 10.65 21.30 12.00
CA PHE A 19 10.16 20.67 10.78
C PHE A 19 11.30 19.92 10.08
N ARG A 20 11.21 18.58 10.04
CA ARG A 20 12.10 17.77 9.21
C ARG A 20 11.55 17.78 7.79
N ASN A 21 12.10 18.68 6.97
CA ASN A 21 11.70 18.95 5.59
C ASN A 21 11.70 17.65 4.75
N LYS A 22 10.58 16.93 4.71
CA LYS A 22 10.38 15.74 3.84
C LYS A 22 8.94 15.30 3.61
N TYR A 23 7.95 15.98 4.19
CA TYR A 23 6.54 15.59 4.00
C TYR A 23 5.73 16.84 3.63
N ARG A 24 5.39 16.97 2.33
CA ARG A 24 4.40 17.97 1.86
C ARG A 24 3.00 17.36 1.74
N VAL A 25 2.94 16.06 1.48
CA VAL A 25 1.70 15.29 1.43
C VAL A 25 1.58 14.58 2.78
N ASN A 26 0.46 14.76 3.48
CA ASN A 26 0.15 14.13 4.77
C ASN A 26 1.05 14.55 5.95
N THR A 27 1.46 15.82 6.02
CA THR A 27 2.33 16.34 7.09
C THR A 27 1.77 16.10 8.49
N ALA A 28 0.49 16.46 8.72
CA ALA A 28 -0.16 16.27 10.01
C ALA A 28 -0.19 14.79 10.43
N GLN A 29 -0.53 13.89 9.51
CA GLN A 29 -0.47 12.44 9.73
C GLN A 29 0.91 12.01 10.22
N ARG A 30 1.98 12.44 9.54
CA ARG A 30 3.35 12.03 9.88
C ARG A 30 3.82 12.56 11.23
N VAL A 31 3.44 13.79 11.57
CA VAL A 31 3.71 14.35 12.91
C VAL A 31 3.00 13.52 13.98
N LEU A 32 1.72 13.18 13.77
CA LEU A 32 0.95 12.37 14.72
C LEU A 32 1.50 10.95 14.85
N VAL A 33 1.98 10.33 13.77
CA VAL A 33 2.71 9.04 13.84
C VAL A 33 3.96 9.17 14.73
N ASN A 34 4.75 10.24 14.58
CA ASN A 34 5.95 10.43 15.39
C ASN A 34 5.60 10.69 16.86
N PHE A 35 4.52 11.42 17.13
CA PHE A 35 3.99 11.62 18.47
C PHE A 35 3.61 10.30 19.13
N LEU A 36 2.84 9.45 18.43
CA LEU A 36 2.47 8.13 18.94
C LEU A 36 3.69 7.24 19.21
N LEU A 37 4.76 7.37 18.41
CA LEU A 37 6.03 6.65 18.58
C LEU A 37 7.01 7.26 19.59
N ASP A 38 6.62 8.31 20.33
CA ASP A 38 7.51 9.04 21.27
C ASP A 38 8.76 9.64 20.61
N LYS A 39 8.69 9.92 19.31
CA LYS A 39 9.79 10.54 18.53
C LYS A 39 9.66 12.05 18.41
N GLU A 40 8.47 12.59 18.71
CA GLU A 40 8.15 14.00 18.57
C GLU A 40 7.12 14.41 19.61
N LYS A 41 7.31 15.59 20.21
CA LYS A 41 6.32 16.23 21.07
C LYS A 41 5.53 17.23 20.23
N ILE A 42 4.26 17.43 20.58
CA ILE A 42 3.36 18.39 19.94
C ILE A 42 2.89 19.43 20.96
N TYR A 43 2.59 20.63 20.48
CA TYR A 43 2.36 21.81 21.32
C TYR A 43 1.12 22.60 20.86
N SER A 44 0.52 23.40 21.75
CA SER A 44 -0.61 24.30 21.47
C SER A 44 -0.20 25.74 21.18
N ASP A 45 1.08 26.10 21.31
CA ASP A 45 1.55 27.45 21.07
C ASP A 45 1.26 27.93 19.64
N GLU A 46 1.07 29.24 19.45
CA GLU A 46 1.00 29.84 18.12
C GLU A 46 2.32 29.73 17.34
N GLY A 47 2.25 29.83 16.01
CA GLY A 47 3.42 29.69 15.13
C GLY A 47 3.11 29.87 13.65
N GLU A 48 4.14 29.74 12.81
CA GLU A 48 4.01 29.83 11.35
C GLU A 48 3.28 28.59 10.82
N VAL A 49 2.20 28.75 10.06
CA VAL A 49 1.50 27.62 9.43
C VAL A 49 2.35 27.06 8.29
N ILE A 50 2.76 25.80 8.41
CA ILE A 50 3.58 25.10 7.41
C ILE A 50 2.80 24.02 6.64
N TYR A 51 1.59 23.70 7.10
CA TYR A 51 0.67 22.77 6.45
C TYR A 51 -0.75 23.07 6.95
N GLU A 52 -1.72 22.97 6.04
CA GLU A 52 -3.14 23.14 6.34
C GLU A 52 -3.95 22.17 5.49
N ASN A 53 -4.80 21.40 6.17
CA ASN A 53 -5.79 20.52 5.55
C ASN A 53 -6.99 20.35 6.51
N ILE A 54 -7.11 19.21 7.21
CA ILE A 54 -8.16 19.02 8.23
C ILE A 54 -7.78 19.76 9.51
N ILE A 55 -6.48 19.76 9.84
CA ILE A 55 -5.90 20.60 10.89
C ILE A 55 -4.76 21.45 10.32
N LYS A 56 -4.33 22.46 11.07
CA LYS A 56 -3.09 23.20 10.80
C LYS A 56 -1.91 22.56 11.54
N VAL A 57 -0.76 22.47 10.87
CA VAL A 57 0.52 22.21 11.53
C VAL A 57 1.31 23.51 11.52
N LYS A 58 1.67 23.98 12.71
CA LYS A 58 2.44 25.21 12.91
C LYS A 58 3.88 24.89 13.32
N LEU A 59 4.80 25.78 12.98
CA LEU A 59 6.20 25.72 13.39
C LEU A 59 6.50 26.85 14.37
N ASN A 60 6.92 26.47 15.58
CA ASN A 60 7.45 27.41 16.58
C ASN A 60 8.55 26.72 17.38
N LYS A 61 9.81 27.13 17.14
CA LYS A 61 11.00 26.57 17.80
C LYS A 61 10.98 26.74 19.33
N ASN A 62 10.24 27.71 19.82
CA ASN A 62 10.15 28.10 21.23
C ASN A 62 8.87 27.60 21.91
N ALA A 63 8.00 26.85 21.22
CA ALA A 63 6.73 26.35 21.76
C ALA A 63 6.94 25.64 23.11
N ARG A 64 6.14 25.88 24.14
CA ARG A 64 6.31 25.30 25.48
C ARG A 64 5.09 24.55 26.00
N GLU A 65 3.91 24.87 25.52
CA GLU A 65 2.65 24.28 25.98
C GLU A 65 2.45 22.94 25.28
N GLU A 66 2.93 21.86 25.90
CA GLU A 66 2.77 20.51 25.36
C GLU A 66 1.29 20.10 25.36
N ILE A 67 0.83 19.51 24.26
CA ILE A 67 -0.51 18.93 24.21
C ILE A 67 -0.46 17.58 24.92
N GLU A 68 -1.16 17.49 26.04
CA GLU A 68 -1.42 16.24 26.75
C GLU A 68 -2.69 15.60 26.18
N ILE A 69 -2.52 14.58 25.35
CA ILE A 69 -3.60 13.74 24.84
C ILE A 69 -3.26 12.27 25.11
N GLU A 70 -4.23 11.54 25.65
CA GLU A 70 -4.11 10.10 25.86
C GLU A 70 -3.97 9.39 24.51
N LYS A 71 -2.86 8.69 24.33
CA LYS A 71 -2.59 7.95 23.08
C LYS A 71 -3.60 6.84 22.82
N GLU A 72 -4.22 6.29 23.87
CA GLU A 72 -5.21 5.22 23.76
C GLU A 72 -6.41 5.63 22.89
N VAL A 73 -6.80 6.92 22.92
CA VAL A 73 -7.86 7.45 22.04
C VAL A 73 -7.55 7.19 20.57
N PHE A 74 -6.28 7.32 20.16
CA PHE A 74 -5.88 6.99 18.79
C PHE A 74 -5.86 5.49 18.55
N PHE A 75 -5.36 4.70 19.50
CA PHE A 75 -5.29 3.26 19.36
C PHE A 75 -6.67 2.61 19.27
N ASP A 76 -7.65 3.07 20.04
CA ASP A 76 -9.03 2.61 19.96
C ASP A 76 -9.68 2.91 18.62
N GLU A 77 -9.41 4.08 18.03
CA GLU A 77 -9.89 4.39 16.69
C GLU A 77 -9.14 3.55 15.62
N LEU A 78 -7.83 3.35 15.77
CA LEU A 78 -7.01 2.53 14.87
C LEU A 78 -7.39 1.03 14.90
N LYS A 79 -7.97 0.52 15.99
CA LYS A 79 -8.47 -0.86 16.10
C LYS A 79 -9.62 -1.13 15.14
N LYS A 80 -10.44 -0.11 14.85
CA LYS A 80 -11.61 -0.17 13.95
C LYS A 80 -11.23 -0.06 12.47
N GLU A 81 -10.00 0.30 12.18
CA GLU A 81 -9.51 0.51 10.81
C GLU A 81 -8.92 -0.77 10.20
N LYS A 82 -8.83 -0.76 8.87
CA LYS A 82 -8.34 -1.89 8.07
C LYS A 82 -6.98 -2.39 8.55
N LYS A 83 -6.81 -3.70 8.52
CA LYS A 83 -5.60 -4.44 8.89
C LYS A 83 -5.02 -5.15 7.68
N PHE A 84 -3.70 -5.20 7.62
CA PHE A 84 -2.96 -5.87 6.55
C PHE A 84 -2.06 -6.92 7.19
N LEU A 85 -2.29 -8.18 6.87
CA LEU A 85 -1.47 -9.30 7.32
C LEU A 85 -0.54 -9.72 6.19
N ILE A 86 0.76 -9.75 6.47
CA ILE A 86 1.75 -10.32 5.58
C ILE A 86 2.25 -11.62 6.18
N ASP A 87 1.96 -12.73 5.51
CA ASP A 87 2.43 -14.05 5.92
C ASP A 87 3.76 -14.37 5.23
N LEU A 88 4.82 -14.40 6.04
CA LEU A 88 6.19 -14.64 5.65
C LEU A 88 6.66 -16.04 6.10
N SER A 89 5.76 -16.98 6.44
CA SER A 89 6.12 -18.33 6.90
C SER A 89 6.95 -19.14 5.91
N LEU A 90 6.95 -18.75 4.62
CA LEU A 90 7.77 -19.36 3.57
C LEU A 90 9.05 -18.55 3.24
N PHE A 91 9.45 -17.63 4.12
CA PHE A 91 10.64 -16.79 3.93
C PHE A 91 11.90 -17.59 3.66
N GLU A 92 12.08 -18.72 4.35
CA GLU A 92 13.28 -19.55 4.23
C GLU A 92 13.44 -20.21 2.86
N LEU A 93 12.35 -20.35 2.08
CA LEU A 93 12.38 -20.90 0.71
C LEU A 93 12.92 -19.91 -0.32
N HIS A 94 13.04 -18.63 0.04
CA HIS A 94 13.55 -17.61 -0.87
C HIS A 94 15.08 -17.69 -1.01
N SER A 95 15.57 -17.38 -2.21
CA SER A 95 16.99 -17.08 -2.43
C SER A 95 17.45 -15.91 -1.54
N ARG A 96 18.76 -15.78 -1.30
CA ARG A 96 19.32 -14.65 -0.53
C ARG A 96 18.88 -13.28 -1.07
N LYS A 97 18.84 -13.11 -2.40
CA LYS A 97 18.34 -11.89 -3.05
C LYS A 97 16.84 -11.69 -2.79
N GLY A 98 16.05 -12.77 -2.84
CA GLY A 98 14.63 -12.76 -2.51
C GLY A 98 14.36 -12.34 -1.07
N LYS A 99 15.09 -12.91 -0.10
CA LYS A 99 15.01 -12.55 1.32
C LYS A 99 15.31 -11.07 1.56
N SER A 100 16.38 -10.54 0.97
CA SER A 100 16.71 -9.10 1.06
C SER A 100 15.64 -8.22 0.43
N SER A 101 15.12 -8.60 -0.73
CA SER A 101 14.01 -7.89 -1.40
C SER A 101 12.76 -7.87 -0.51
N LEU A 102 12.41 -9.00 0.11
CA LEU A 102 11.22 -9.10 0.95
C LEU A 102 11.33 -8.23 2.22
N ARG A 103 12.50 -8.22 2.87
CA ARG A 103 12.76 -7.28 3.99
C ARG A 103 12.56 -5.82 3.59
N VAL A 104 13.05 -5.43 2.40
CA VAL A 104 12.85 -4.07 1.88
C VAL A 104 11.37 -3.79 1.62
N GLN A 105 10.62 -4.75 1.06
CA GLN A 105 9.17 -4.60 0.87
C GLN A 105 8.43 -4.46 2.19
N VAL A 106 8.75 -5.25 3.22
CA VAL A 106 8.13 -5.14 4.55
C VAL A 106 8.44 -3.77 5.18
N SER A 107 9.70 -3.31 5.15
CA SER A 107 10.07 -1.97 5.64
C SER A 107 9.34 -0.84 4.91
N ASN A 108 9.24 -0.95 3.57
CA ASN A 108 8.50 0.03 2.76
C ASN A 108 7.00 -0.01 3.05
N THR A 109 6.43 -1.19 3.32
CA THR A 109 5.03 -1.35 3.72
C THR A 109 4.74 -0.55 4.98
N LEU A 110 5.59 -0.64 5.99
CA LEU A 110 5.41 0.12 7.21
C LEU A 110 5.43 1.64 6.96
N SER A 111 6.32 2.11 6.08
CA SER A 111 6.31 3.52 5.68
C SER A 111 5.00 3.90 5.01
N ILE A 112 4.48 3.06 4.12
CA ILE A 112 3.23 3.30 3.39
C ILE A 112 2.04 3.30 4.35
N ILE A 113 1.96 2.33 5.26
CA ILE A 113 0.92 2.28 6.31
C ILE A 113 0.89 3.59 7.09
N ARG A 114 2.04 4.12 7.50
CA ARG A 114 2.13 5.41 8.22
C ARG A 114 1.70 6.64 7.42
N ASP A 115 1.58 6.57 6.10
CA ASP A 115 1.00 7.65 5.31
C ASP A 115 -0.52 7.76 5.47
N PHE A 116 -1.18 6.70 5.96
CA PHE A 116 -2.64 6.61 6.07
C PHE A 116 -3.12 6.29 7.48
N LEU A 117 -2.43 5.38 8.17
CA LEU A 117 -2.76 4.72 9.43
C LEU A 117 -1.53 4.72 10.38
N PHE A 118 -1.34 3.64 11.15
CA PHE A 118 -0.25 3.46 12.11
C PHE A 118 0.29 2.01 12.11
N ASP A 119 1.41 1.78 12.79
CA ASP A 119 2.12 0.48 12.84
C ASP A 119 1.23 -0.71 13.22
N THR A 120 0.28 -0.49 14.13
CA THR A 120 -0.68 -1.51 14.64
C THR A 120 -1.72 -1.95 13.61
N ASN A 121 -1.73 -1.36 12.41
CA ASN A 121 -2.53 -1.80 11.28
C ASN A 121 -1.79 -2.78 10.37
N LEU A 122 -0.51 -3.05 10.65
CA LEU A 122 0.28 -4.08 9.99
C LEU A 122 0.49 -5.27 10.93
N ILE A 123 0.17 -6.46 10.43
CA ILE A 123 0.39 -7.74 11.10
C ILE A 123 1.42 -8.51 10.29
N LEU A 124 2.45 -9.03 10.96
CA LEU A 124 3.47 -9.87 10.33
C LEU A 124 3.42 -11.26 10.94
N VAL A 125 3.35 -12.27 10.08
CA VAL A 125 3.36 -13.68 10.47
C VAL A 125 4.63 -14.33 9.93
N GLY A 126 5.28 -15.16 10.74
CA GLY A 126 6.40 -15.99 10.33
C GLY A 126 7.58 -15.89 11.27
N ASP A 127 8.34 -16.99 11.39
CA ASP A 127 9.50 -17.10 12.27
C ASP A 127 10.75 -16.46 11.62
N ILE A 128 10.81 -15.13 11.68
CA ILE A 128 11.87 -14.32 11.06
C ILE A 128 12.40 -13.32 12.08
N ASP A 129 13.69 -13.02 11.99
CA ASP A 129 14.25 -11.87 12.69
C ASP A 129 13.71 -10.54 12.11
N TYR A 130 12.78 -9.93 12.84
CA TYR A 130 12.20 -8.62 12.53
C TYR A 130 13.02 -7.44 13.09
N SER A 131 14.26 -7.64 13.53
CA SER A 131 15.14 -6.57 14.03
C SER A 131 15.34 -5.43 13.03
N PHE A 132 15.24 -5.71 11.73
CA PHE A 132 15.32 -4.70 10.66
C PHE A 132 14.20 -3.65 10.72
N LEU A 133 13.13 -3.90 11.48
CA LEU A 133 12.07 -2.93 11.77
C LEU A 133 12.36 -2.07 13.00
N GLY A 134 13.44 -2.32 13.76
CA GLY A 134 13.77 -1.56 14.96
C GLY A 134 12.64 -1.55 16.01
N LYS A 135 12.46 -0.43 16.70
CA LYS A 135 11.49 -0.24 17.80
C LYS A 135 10.06 0.09 17.33
N ASN A 136 9.66 -0.37 16.15
CA ASN A 136 8.32 -0.09 15.61
C ASN A 136 7.27 -1.01 16.25
N ILE A 137 6.03 -0.51 16.39
CA ILE A 137 4.94 -1.16 17.17
C ILE A 137 4.09 -2.06 16.25
N VAL A 138 4.76 -2.84 15.41
CA VAL A 138 4.10 -3.74 14.46
C VAL A 138 3.69 -5.03 15.20
N LEU A 139 2.49 -5.52 14.94
CA LEU A 139 2.00 -6.77 15.52
C LEU A 139 2.72 -7.94 14.83
N LYS A 140 3.34 -8.83 15.61
CA LYS A 140 4.19 -9.92 15.10
C LYS A 140 3.78 -11.24 15.73
N TYR A 141 3.57 -12.24 14.89
CA TYR A 141 3.18 -13.58 15.29
C TYR A 141 4.10 -14.60 14.63
N ARG A 142 4.35 -15.72 15.30
CA ARG A 142 5.19 -16.79 14.74
C ARG A 142 4.42 -17.61 13.72
N LYS A 143 3.15 -17.90 14.02
CA LYS A 143 2.27 -18.71 13.18
C LYS A 143 0.96 -17.98 12.91
N ILE A 144 0.34 -18.29 11.78
CA ILE A 144 -0.94 -17.67 11.41
C ILE A 144 -2.07 -18.05 12.36
N GLY A 145 -2.04 -19.26 12.94
CA GLY A 145 -3.01 -19.70 13.95
C GLY A 145 -2.90 -19.00 15.30
N ASP A 146 -1.88 -18.15 15.50
CA ASP A 146 -1.76 -17.29 16.69
C ASP A 146 -2.46 -15.93 16.48
N VAL A 147 -3.01 -15.69 15.29
CA VAL A 147 -3.76 -14.48 14.95
C VAL A 147 -5.24 -14.78 15.04
N ASP A 148 -5.98 -13.96 15.79
CA ASP A 148 -7.44 -14.07 15.93
C ASP A 148 -8.16 -13.58 14.64
N ILE A 149 -7.96 -14.28 13.53
CA ILE A 149 -8.50 -13.93 12.21
C ILE A 149 -10.03 -13.94 12.22
N GLU A 150 -10.64 -14.81 13.02
CA GLU A 150 -12.08 -14.96 13.21
C GLU A 150 -12.77 -13.71 13.76
N ASN A 151 -12.01 -12.79 14.39
CA ASN A 151 -12.53 -11.51 14.86
C ASN A 151 -12.68 -10.47 13.75
N TYR A 152 -12.31 -10.81 12.51
CA TYR A 152 -12.34 -9.90 11.37
C TYR A 152 -13.15 -10.48 10.21
N LYS A 153 -13.80 -9.59 9.46
CA LYS A 153 -14.19 -9.95 8.11
C LYS A 153 -12.96 -9.97 7.19
N ALA A 154 -12.38 -11.16 7.01
CA ALA A 154 -11.08 -11.35 6.37
C ALA A 154 -11.15 -11.88 4.93
N ILE A 155 -10.18 -11.49 4.09
CA ILE A 155 -10.04 -11.96 2.71
C ILE A 155 -8.57 -12.21 2.35
N ILE A 156 -8.32 -13.23 1.53
CA ILE A 156 -6.99 -13.52 0.98
C ILE A 156 -6.86 -12.85 -0.38
N LEU A 157 -5.79 -12.08 -0.57
CA LEU A 157 -5.39 -11.57 -1.89
C LEU A 157 -4.56 -12.63 -2.61
N ASP A 158 -5.19 -13.33 -3.54
CA ASP A 158 -4.61 -14.43 -4.31
C ASP A 158 -4.79 -14.12 -5.81
N PRO A 159 -3.72 -14.04 -6.63
CA PRO A 159 -3.85 -13.86 -8.08
C PRO A 159 -4.70 -14.94 -8.77
N LYS A 160 -4.87 -16.11 -8.16
CA LYS A 160 -5.71 -17.23 -8.63
C LYS A 160 -7.07 -17.30 -7.92
N GLY A 161 -7.39 -16.31 -7.07
CA GLY A 161 -8.66 -16.26 -6.35
C GLY A 161 -9.87 -16.19 -7.28
N GLU A 162 -10.97 -16.82 -6.86
CA GLU A 162 -12.20 -16.91 -7.67
C GLU A 162 -12.99 -15.60 -7.68
N ILE A 163 -12.92 -14.84 -6.59
CA ILE A 163 -13.62 -13.57 -6.43
C ILE A 163 -12.86 -12.45 -7.15
N LEU A 164 -13.55 -11.63 -7.92
CA LEU A 164 -12.98 -10.39 -8.46
C LEU A 164 -12.93 -9.34 -7.35
N PHE A 165 -11.74 -8.82 -7.06
CA PHE A 165 -11.55 -7.77 -6.06
C PHE A 165 -11.90 -6.39 -6.66
N ASP A 166 -12.91 -5.74 -6.10
CA ASP A 166 -13.39 -4.42 -6.51
C ASP A 166 -13.53 -3.45 -5.31
N GLU A 167 -14.05 -2.24 -5.54
CA GLU A 167 -14.25 -1.25 -4.47
C GLU A 167 -15.27 -1.69 -3.42
N ARG A 168 -16.25 -2.55 -3.78
CA ARG A 168 -17.21 -3.10 -2.82
C ARG A 168 -16.50 -4.06 -1.88
N THR A 169 -15.71 -4.98 -2.43
CA THR A 169 -14.85 -5.90 -1.68
C THR A 169 -13.92 -5.13 -0.75
N LEU A 170 -13.25 -4.09 -1.26
CA LEU A 170 -12.37 -3.25 -0.44
C LEU A 170 -13.09 -2.61 0.76
N ARG A 171 -14.33 -2.16 0.59
CA ARG A 171 -15.12 -1.58 1.69
C ARG A 171 -15.57 -2.64 2.70
N GLU A 172 -16.00 -3.78 2.20
CA GLU A 172 -16.64 -4.86 2.96
C GLU A 172 -15.68 -5.58 3.92
N TYR A 173 -14.41 -5.77 3.53
CA TYR A 173 -13.44 -6.52 4.33
C TYR A 173 -12.57 -5.62 5.21
N GLU A 174 -12.21 -6.15 6.38
CA GLU A 174 -11.46 -5.45 7.43
C GLU A 174 -10.01 -5.92 7.52
N LEU A 175 -9.75 -7.19 7.19
CA LEU A 175 -8.43 -7.82 7.22
C LEU A 175 -8.06 -8.38 5.84
N PHE A 176 -6.92 -7.95 5.32
CA PHE A 176 -6.39 -8.40 4.03
C PHE A 176 -5.14 -9.26 4.24
N LEU A 177 -5.22 -10.54 3.87
CA LEU A 177 -4.11 -11.49 3.97
C LEU A 177 -3.32 -11.51 2.67
N ILE A 178 -2.01 -11.33 2.76
CA ILE A 178 -1.09 -11.23 1.63
C ILE A 178 0.09 -12.16 1.85
N GLY A 179 0.40 -12.97 0.84
CA GLY A 179 1.56 -13.85 0.89
C GLY A 179 2.89 -13.11 0.73
N GLY A 180 3.91 -13.58 1.44
CA GLY A 180 5.30 -13.18 1.32
C GLY A 180 6.01 -13.71 0.07
N ILE A 181 5.35 -14.57 -0.71
CA ILE A 181 5.86 -15.13 -1.95
C ILE A 181 5.28 -14.35 -3.14
N VAL A 182 6.14 -14.06 -4.11
CA VAL A 182 5.75 -13.45 -5.38
C VAL A 182 5.40 -14.57 -6.37
N ASP A 183 4.14 -14.69 -6.76
CA ASP A 183 3.63 -15.65 -7.76
C ASP A 183 4.03 -15.27 -9.21
N VAL A 184 5.26 -14.79 -9.42
CA VAL A 184 5.75 -14.37 -10.75
C VAL A 184 7.10 -15.02 -11.06
N GLY A 185 7.02 -16.20 -11.69
CA GLY A 185 8.12 -17.04 -12.13
C GLY A 185 7.74 -18.53 -12.05
N LEU A 186 8.39 -19.41 -12.82
CA LEU A 186 8.11 -20.86 -12.81
C LEU A 186 8.39 -21.54 -11.47
N GLU A 187 9.24 -20.95 -10.62
CA GLU A 187 9.74 -21.63 -9.41
C GLU A 187 8.70 -21.72 -8.27
N TRP A 188 7.70 -20.84 -8.22
CA TRP A 188 6.74 -20.78 -7.10
C TRP A 188 5.33 -20.36 -7.51
N GLU A 189 4.89 -20.74 -8.70
CA GLU A 189 3.53 -20.43 -9.16
C GLU A 189 2.48 -21.07 -8.22
N GLY A 190 1.67 -20.26 -7.53
CA GLY A 190 0.68 -20.73 -6.56
C GLY A 190 1.18 -20.80 -5.12
N GLY A 191 2.27 -20.09 -4.80
CA GLY A 191 2.82 -19.99 -3.45
C GLY A 191 1.83 -19.37 -2.46
N THR A 192 1.08 -18.34 -2.87
CA THR A 192 0.00 -17.77 -2.03
C THR A 192 -1.10 -18.78 -1.77
N SER A 193 -1.51 -19.51 -2.82
CA SER A 193 -2.57 -20.51 -2.70
C SER A 193 -2.16 -21.67 -1.78
N TYR A 194 -0.88 -22.08 -1.86
CA TYR A 194 -0.28 -23.07 -0.98
C TYR A 194 -0.17 -22.57 0.47
N LEU A 195 0.26 -21.32 0.68
CA LEU A 195 0.42 -20.72 2.00
C LEU A 195 -0.87 -20.76 2.82
N PHE A 196 -1.99 -20.42 2.17
CA PHE A 196 -3.31 -20.35 2.81
C PHE A 196 -4.22 -21.54 2.49
N ARG A 197 -3.67 -22.69 2.07
CA ARG A 197 -4.45 -23.87 1.65
C ARG A 197 -5.34 -24.48 2.74
N ASN A 198 -4.98 -24.27 4.00
CA ASN A 198 -5.71 -24.79 5.17
C ASN A 198 -6.57 -23.71 5.86
N ILE A 199 -6.73 -22.54 5.23
CA ILE A 199 -7.51 -21.43 5.76
C ILE A 199 -8.75 -21.28 4.89
N ASP A 200 -9.91 -21.48 5.51
CA ASP A 200 -11.20 -21.33 4.86
C ASP A 200 -11.62 -19.85 4.88
N LEU A 201 -11.10 -19.09 3.92
CA LEU A 201 -11.44 -17.69 3.69
C LEU A 201 -11.67 -17.42 2.21
N PRO A 202 -12.51 -16.42 1.87
CA PRO A 202 -12.68 -15.98 0.49
C PRO A 202 -11.34 -15.55 -0.11
N ARG A 203 -11.13 -15.93 -1.38
CA ARG A 203 -9.92 -15.63 -2.15
C ARG A 203 -10.27 -14.70 -3.29
N ALA A 204 -9.67 -13.53 -3.31
CA ALA A 204 -9.93 -12.53 -4.32
C ALA A 204 -8.68 -12.17 -5.12
N ARG A 205 -8.87 -12.05 -6.44
CA ARG A 205 -7.85 -11.59 -7.37
C ARG A 205 -8.11 -10.14 -7.76
N ILE A 206 -7.04 -9.34 -7.78
CA ILE A 206 -7.09 -7.95 -8.27
C ILE A 206 -6.77 -7.96 -9.76
N GLU A 207 -7.61 -7.33 -10.56
CA GLU A 207 -7.45 -7.22 -12.01
C GLU A 207 -7.42 -5.78 -12.47
N LEU A 208 -6.84 -5.57 -13.66
CA LEU A 208 -6.93 -4.32 -14.40
C LEU A 208 -7.54 -4.65 -15.78
N GLU A 209 -8.78 -4.23 -16.02
CA GLU A 209 -9.56 -4.55 -17.24
C GLU A 209 -9.62 -6.06 -17.56
N GLY A 210 -10.00 -6.89 -16.59
CA GLY A 210 -10.21 -8.32 -16.81
C GLY A 210 -8.93 -9.17 -16.83
N SER A 211 -7.80 -8.62 -16.39
CA SER A 211 -6.50 -9.31 -16.42
C SER A 211 -5.60 -8.89 -15.27
N ILE A 212 -4.86 -9.85 -14.71
CA ILE A 212 -3.80 -9.58 -13.72
C ILE A 212 -2.57 -8.91 -14.33
N LYS A 213 -2.45 -8.87 -15.67
CA LYS A 213 -1.29 -8.26 -16.34
C LYS A 213 -1.29 -6.74 -16.10
N GLY A 214 -0.21 -6.25 -15.51
CA GLY A 214 -0.07 -4.84 -15.13
C GLY A 214 -0.51 -4.52 -13.72
N VAL A 215 -1.00 -5.49 -12.96
CA VAL A 215 -1.23 -5.34 -11.52
C VAL A 215 0.11 -5.58 -10.81
N PRO A 216 0.61 -4.64 -10.00
CA PRO A 216 1.86 -4.83 -9.26
C PRO A 216 1.81 -6.04 -8.32
N ASP A 217 2.90 -6.80 -8.30
CA ASP A 217 3.06 -8.03 -7.48
C ASP A 217 3.72 -7.77 -6.11
N ARG A 218 4.31 -6.59 -5.92
CA ARG A 218 5.01 -6.24 -4.68
C ARG A 218 4.04 -5.93 -3.55
N ILE A 219 4.25 -6.55 -2.40
CA ILE A 219 3.38 -6.45 -1.21
C ILE A 219 3.13 -4.99 -0.81
N ASN A 220 4.22 -4.22 -0.73
CA ASN A 220 4.14 -2.82 -0.33
C ASN A 220 3.35 -1.96 -1.34
N ILE A 221 3.37 -2.33 -2.63
CA ILE A 221 2.61 -1.63 -3.66
C ILE A 221 1.14 -2.07 -3.66
N LEU A 222 0.86 -3.36 -3.47
CA LEU A 222 -0.52 -3.87 -3.32
C LEU A 222 -1.23 -3.17 -2.15
N ILE A 223 -0.61 -3.13 -0.97
CA ILE A 223 -1.16 -2.42 0.19
C ILE A 223 -1.36 -0.94 -0.11
N LYS A 224 -0.40 -0.31 -0.81
CA LYS A 224 -0.53 1.10 -1.23
C LYS A 224 -1.75 1.33 -2.11
N ILE A 225 -1.99 0.45 -3.09
CA ILE A 225 -3.16 0.53 -3.98
C ILE A 225 -4.45 0.49 -3.17
N LEU A 226 -4.56 -0.44 -2.21
CA LEU A 226 -5.74 -0.58 -1.36
C LEU A 226 -5.95 0.64 -0.46
N LEU A 227 -4.90 1.13 0.19
CA LEU A 227 -4.95 2.31 1.06
C LEU A 227 -5.32 3.57 0.28
N GLU A 228 -4.74 3.77 -0.89
CA GLU A 228 -5.05 4.91 -1.74
C GLU A 228 -6.49 4.85 -2.24
N SER A 229 -6.96 3.67 -2.62
CA SER A 229 -8.34 3.51 -3.08
C SER A 229 -9.35 3.80 -1.97
N TYR A 230 -9.08 3.30 -0.76
CA TYR A 230 -9.98 3.48 0.37
C TYR A 230 -9.91 4.89 1.00
N TYR A 231 -8.72 5.38 1.33
CA TYR A 231 -8.58 6.62 2.11
C TYR A 231 -8.50 7.89 1.26
N LEU A 232 -8.16 7.79 -0.03
CA LEU A 232 -8.16 8.93 -0.96
C LEU A 232 -9.33 8.91 -1.95
N ASN A 233 -10.24 7.92 -1.86
CA ASN A 233 -11.35 7.72 -2.78
C ASN A 233 -10.91 7.64 -4.25
N ILE A 234 -9.77 7.01 -4.50
CA ILE A 234 -9.25 6.82 -5.86
C ILE A 234 -9.82 5.51 -6.41
N PRO A 235 -10.42 5.50 -7.61
CA PRO A 235 -10.88 4.25 -8.21
C PRO A 235 -9.77 3.21 -8.23
N LEU A 236 -10.07 1.95 -7.86
CA LEU A 236 -9.08 0.89 -7.68
C LEU A 236 -8.21 0.74 -8.94
N ARG A 237 -8.86 0.77 -10.11
CA ARG A 237 -8.22 0.84 -11.43
C ARG A 237 -7.14 1.93 -11.53
N ASN A 238 -7.47 3.16 -11.16
CA ASN A 238 -6.57 4.30 -11.25
C ASN A 238 -5.42 4.20 -10.22
N ALA A 239 -5.70 3.65 -9.04
CA ALA A 239 -4.70 3.35 -8.04
C ALA A 239 -3.71 2.27 -8.53
N ILE A 240 -4.18 1.23 -9.22
CA ILE A 240 -3.32 0.23 -9.88
C ILE A 240 -2.41 0.91 -10.89
N VAL A 241 -3.00 1.62 -11.87
CA VAL A 241 -2.26 2.26 -12.98
C VAL A 241 -1.15 3.14 -12.43
N ARG A 242 -1.46 4.11 -11.56
CA ARG A 242 -0.45 5.09 -11.07
C ARG A 242 0.68 4.47 -10.25
N ASN A 243 0.49 3.25 -9.72
CA ASN A 243 1.49 2.54 -8.92
C ASN A 243 2.24 1.46 -9.71
N GLN A 244 2.00 1.33 -11.02
CA GLN A 244 2.74 0.42 -11.87
C GLN A 244 4.24 0.75 -11.87
N GLY A 245 5.06 -0.27 -11.59
CA GLY A 245 6.49 -0.23 -11.84
C GLY A 245 6.82 -0.52 -13.31
N LYS A 246 8.09 -0.37 -13.69
CA LYS A 246 8.55 -0.62 -15.07
C LYS A 246 8.16 -2.01 -15.59
N LYS A 247 8.29 -3.05 -14.76
CA LYS A 247 7.92 -4.44 -15.10
C LYS A 247 6.42 -4.56 -15.37
N ASP A 248 5.60 -3.95 -14.52
CA ASP A 248 4.14 -4.02 -14.60
C ASP A 248 3.64 -3.30 -15.87
N ILE A 249 4.18 -2.10 -16.14
CA ILE A 249 3.93 -1.33 -17.37
C ILE A 249 4.27 -2.17 -18.59
N LEU A 250 5.45 -2.79 -18.66
CA LEU A 250 5.86 -3.59 -19.81
C LEU A 250 4.96 -4.81 -20.02
N ASN A 251 4.63 -5.54 -18.95
CA ASN A 251 3.74 -6.70 -19.02
C ASN A 251 2.34 -6.29 -19.53
N ARG A 252 1.83 -5.16 -19.06
CA ARG A 252 0.55 -4.62 -19.52
C ARG A 252 0.62 -4.12 -20.95
N LEU A 253 1.67 -3.41 -21.30
CA LEU A 253 1.85 -2.84 -22.63
C LEU A 253 1.82 -3.94 -23.70
N TRP A 254 2.53 -5.05 -23.49
CA TRP A 254 2.47 -6.19 -24.41
C TRP A 254 1.09 -6.83 -24.49
N TYR A 255 0.38 -6.93 -23.36
CA TYR A 255 -0.99 -7.44 -23.33
C TYR A 255 -1.94 -6.56 -24.16
N GLU A 256 -1.86 -5.24 -23.98
CA GLU A 256 -2.69 -4.28 -24.73
C GLU A 256 -2.33 -4.22 -26.21
N ILE A 257 -1.03 -4.19 -26.54
CA ILE A 257 -0.59 -4.23 -27.94
C ILE A 257 -1.15 -5.47 -28.62
N LYS A 258 -1.05 -6.65 -28.01
CA LYS A 258 -1.60 -7.88 -28.59
C LYS A 258 -3.11 -7.81 -28.85
N LYS A 259 -3.85 -7.09 -28.00
CA LYS A 259 -5.30 -6.90 -28.12
C LYS A 259 -5.69 -5.98 -29.28
N TYR A 260 -4.92 -4.91 -29.50
CA TYR A 260 -5.25 -3.85 -30.46
C TYR A 260 -4.46 -3.93 -31.78
N SER A 261 -3.35 -4.67 -31.82
CA SER A 261 -2.54 -4.79 -33.03
C SER A 261 -3.12 -5.78 -34.02
N ASN A 262 -3.11 -5.43 -35.30
CA ASN A 262 -3.23 -6.39 -36.40
C ASN A 262 -1.84 -6.65 -36.99
N GLY A 263 -1.18 -7.71 -36.54
CA GLY A 263 0.23 -7.96 -36.85
C GLY A 263 1.14 -6.88 -36.25
N LYS A 264 1.86 -6.15 -37.11
CA LYS A 264 2.74 -5.03 -36.71
C LYS A 264 2.11 -3.66 -36.92
N THR A 265 0.79 -3.60 -36.95
CA THR A 265 0.04 -2.36 -37.21
C THR A 265 -0.89 -2.05 -36.06
N ILE A 266 -0.90 -0.80 -35.61
CA ILE A 266 -1.80 -0.27 -34.57
C ILE A 266 -2.49 0.97 -35.12
N ARG A 267 -3.81 1.08 -34.96
CA ARG A 267 -4.53 2.28 -35.41
C ARG A 267 -4.30 3.45 -34.45
N ARG A 268 -4.22 4.68 -34.97
CA ARG A 268 -4.08 5.89 -34.14
C ARG A 268 -5.14 6.00 -33.06
N GLU A 269 -6.38 5.61 -33.36
CA GLU A 269 -7.50 5.62 -32.41
C GLU A 269 -7.32 4.64 -31.23
N ASP A 270 -6.55 3.57 -31.41
CA ASP A 270 -6.31 2.57 -30.37
C ASP A 270 -5.21 2.99 -29.37
N ILE A 271 -4.40 4.00 -29.71
CA ILE A 271 -3.31 4.50 -28.84
C ILE A 271 -3.86 4.97 -27.50
N ASP A 272 -4.98 5.70 -27.50
CA ASP A 272 -5.58 6.19 -26.26
C ASP A 272 -6.19 5.06 -25.43
N ASN A 273 -6.70 4.01 -26.07
CA ASN A 273 -7.20 2.83 -25.38
C ASN A 273 -6.07 2.08 -24.66
N ILE A 274 -4.91 1.96 -25.31
CA ILE A 274 -3.71 1.35 -24.71
C ILE A 274 -3.22 2.21 -23.52
N LEU A 275 -3.13 3.53 -23.69
CA LEU A 275 -2.61 4.44 -22.65
C LEU A 275 -3.48 4.49 -21.41
N ARG A 276 -4.81 4.35 -21.52
CA ARG A 276 -5.72 4.37 -20.37
C ARG A 276 -5.33 3.36 -19.29
N ASN A 277 -4.65 2.27 -19.64
CA ASN A 277 -4.30 1.18 -18.75
C ASN A 277 -2.83 1.20 -18.30
N LEU A 278 -2.10 2.27 -18.62
CA LEU A 278 -0.66 2.37 -18.43
C LEU A 278 -0.28 3.69 -17.77
N ASN A 279 0.62 3.63 -16.79
CA ASN A 279 1.32 4.80 -16.30
C ASN A 279 2.49 5.16 -17.23
N LEU A 280 2.15 5.50 -18.48
CA LEU A 280 3.07 5.80 -19.56
C LEU A 280 2.58 7.03 -20.32
N SER A 281 3.51 7.90 -20.73
CA SER A 281 3.14 9.02 -21.61
C SER A 281 2.97 8.55 -23.05
N ARG A 282 2.23 9.31 -23.85
CA ARG A 282 2.01 9.00 -25.27
C ARG A 282 3.32 8.93 -26.04
N GLU A 283 4.26 9.84 -25.77
CA GLU A 283 5.56 9.91 -26.43
C GLU A 283 6.35 8.62 -26.20
N LYS A 284 6.39 8.14 -24.95
CA LYS A 284 7.08 6.89 -24.60
C LYS A 284 6.42 5.66 -25.21
N LEU A 285 5.10 5.65 -25.36
CA LEU A 285 4.41 4.58 -26.07
C LEU A 285 4.81 4.57 -27.55
N ILE A 286 4.78 5.73 -28.21
CA ILE A 286 5.17 5.84 -29.62
C ILE A 286 6.62 5.39 -29.82
N GLU A 287 7.55 5.87 -28.99
CA GLU A 287 8.96 5.45 -29.02
C GLU A 287 9.09 3.92 -28.85
N PHE A 288 8.33 3.33 -27.92
CA PHE A 288 8.33 1.88 -27.72
C PHE A 288 7.82 1.13 -28.96
N LEU A 289 6.74 1.60 -29.57
CA LEU A 289 6.15 0.98 -30.76
C LEU A 289 7.11 1.02 -31.95
N GLU A 290 7.70 2.20 -32.22
CA GLU A 290 8.69 2.40 -33.28
C GLU A 290 9.91 1.49 -33.09
N LYS A 291 10.48 1.46 -31.87
CA LYS A 291 11.61 0.60 -31.53
C LYS A 291 11.33 -0.90 -31.73
N ASN A 292 10.07 -1.31 -31.63
CA ASN A 292 9.63 -2.69 -31.82
C ASN A 292 9.01 -2.96 -33.21
N ASN A 293 9.27 -2.07 -34.17
CA ASN A 293 8.81 -2.17 -35.57
C ASN A 293 7.29 -2.21 -35.74
N PHE A 294 6.53 -1.55 -34.87
CA PHE A 294 5.10 -1.33 -35.07
C PHE A 294 4.86 -0.06 -35.91
N LYS A 295 3.95 -0.15 -36.88
CA LYS A 295 3.47 0.97 -37.68
C LYS A 295 2.16 1.50 -37.09
N ILE A 296 2.10 2.81 -36.90
CA ILE A 296 0.87 3.49 -36.48
C ILE A 296 0.16 4.00 -37.74
N VAL A 297 -1.04 3.49 -38.00
CA VAL A 297 -1.86 3.82 -39.19
C VAL A 297 -3.11 4.61 -38.83
#